data_AF-A0A2D4JMY4-F1
#
_entry.id   AF-A0A2D4JMY4-F1
#
_cell.length_a   1.000
_cell.length_b   1.000
_cell.length_c   1.000
_cell.angle_alpha   90.00
_cell.angle_beta   90.00
_cell.angle_gamma   90.00
#
_symmetry.space_group_name_H-M   'P 1'
#
loop_
_entity.id
_entity.type
_entity.pdbx_description
1 polymer ?
#
loop_
_entity_poly.entity_id
_entity_poly.type
_entity_poly.pdbx_seq_one_letter_code
_entity_poly.pdbx_strand_id
1 'polypeptide(L)'
;EKEYRLALNSALKEKQERLEKLAQLQQEDQALCAELCVAPYYIPTGSIPNSTQLEEMREHVTNLLKVKEQRLEECHKLRREIRLYSKEIGHTPDGTLENDVLCDEEEEG
;
A
#
# COMPACT_ATOMS: atom_id res chain seq x y z
N GLU A 1 -5.74 46.44 1.84
CA GLU A 1 -6.36 45.64 2.91
C GLU A 1 -7.23 44.47 2.39
N LYS A 2 -8.24 44.72 1.53
CA LYS A 2 -9.13 43.67 0.98
C LYS A 2 -8.38 42.57 0.19
N GLU A 3 -7.42 42.93 -0.65
CA GLU A 3 -6.63 41.96 -1.44
C GLU A 3 -5.78 41.05 -0.55
N TYR A 4 -5.10 41.61 0.45
CA TYR A 4 -4.32 40.83 1.41
C TYR A 4 -5.18 39.84 2.20
N ARG A 5 -6.42 40.22 2.57
CA ARG A 5 -7.37 39.29 3.20
C ARG A 5 -7.77 38.14 2.27
N LEU A 6 -8.02 38.43 0.99
CA LEU A 6 -8.36 37.40 0.01
C LEU A 6 -7.18 36.45 -0.23
N ALA A 7 -5.96 36.97 -0.38
CA ALA A 7 -4.76 36.17 -0.54
C ALA A 7 -4.50 35.28 0.68
N LEU A 8 -4.67 35.81 1.90
CA LEU A 8 -4.54 35.05 3.13
C LEU A 8 -5.56 33.89 3.20
N ASN A 9 -6.83 34.16 2.89
CA ASN A 9 -7.87 33.14 2.88
C ASN A 9 -7.58 32.04 1.84
N SER A 10 -7.07 32.41 0.67
CA SER A 10 -6.66 31.45 -0.36
C SER A 10 -5.52 30.55 0.12
N ALA A 11 -4.49 31.13 0.76
CA ALA A 11 -3.34 30.38 1.28
C ALA A 11 -3.75 29.45 2.43
N LEU A 12 -4.66 29.88 3.31
CA LEU A 12 -5.20 29.03 4.38
C LEU A 12 -5.99 27.84 3.82
N LYS A 13 -6.79 28.07 2.78
CA LYS A 13 -7.53 27.00 2.09
C LYS A 13 -6.57 26.00 1.46
N GLU A 14 -5.57 26.47 0.72
CA GLU A 14 -4.56 25.61 0.09
C GLU A 14 -3.76 24.80 1.13
N LYS A 15 -3.37 25.42 2.25
CA LYS A 15 -2.73 24.73 3.37
C LYS A 15 -3.60 23.57 3.86
N GLN A 16 -4.88 23.83 4.08
CA GLN A 16 -5.81 22.83 4.60
C GLN A 16 -5.96 21.66 3.62
N GLU A 17 -6.15 21.94 2.32
CA GLU A 17 -6.23 20.93 1.27
C GLU A 17 -4.98 20.05 1.21
N ARG A 18 -3.79 20.65 1.34
CA ARG A 18 -2.52 19.89 1.35
C ARG A 18 -2.39 18.99 2.57
N LEU A 19 -2.83 19.43 3.75
CA LEU A 19 -2.79 18.63 4.97
C LEU A 19 -3.79 17.47 4.92
N GLU A 20 -4.98 17.69 4.37
CA GLU A 20 -5.98 16.63 4.17
C GLU A 20 -5.48 15.58 3.18
N LYS A 21 -4.90 16.01 2.05
CA LYS A 21 -4.32 15.10 1.07
C LYS A 21 -3.15 14.29 1.66
N LEU A 22 -2.29 14.92 2.46
CA LEU A 22 -1.22 14.23 3.16
C LEU A 22 -1.76 13.15 4.09
N ALA A 23 -2.78 13.47 4.90
CA ALA A 23 -3.36 12.53 5.85
C ALA A 23 -3.95 11.29 5.14
N GLN A 24 -4.63 11.48 4.01
CA GLN A 24 -5.16 10.38 3.20
C GLN A 24 -4.04 9.49 2.64
N LEU A 25 -3.01 10.10 2.05
CA LEU A 25 -1.86 9.34 1.52
C LEU A 25 -1.12 8.59 2.63
N GLN A 26 -0.94 9.19 3.80
CA GLN A 26 -0.32 8.55 4.96
C GLN A 26 -1.11 7.34 5.45
N GLN A 27 -2.44 7.43 5.46
CA GLN A 27 -3.28 6.31 5.85
C GLN A 27 -3.14 5.14 4.87
N GLU A 28 -3.17 5.42 3.56
CA GLU A 28 -3.02 4.41 2.52
C GLU A 28 -1.62 3.79 2.54
N ASP A 29 -0.58 4.62 2.62
CA ASP A 29 0.81 4.19 2.72
C ASP A 29 1.06 3.28 3.94
N GLN A 30 0.57 3.66 5.11
CA GLN A 30 0.73 2.86 6.33
C GLN A 30 0.04 1.50 6.23
N ALA A 31 -1.15 1.45 5.64
CA ALA A 31 -1.87 0.19 5.44
C ALA A 31 -1.10 -0.74 4.50
N LEU A 32 -0.64 -0.23 3.36
CA LEU A 32 0.15 -1.01 2.40
C LEU A 32 1.50 -1.44 2.97
N CYS A 33 2.19 -0.55 3.68
CA CYS A 33 3.47 -0.84 4.30
C CYS A 33 3.36 -1.92 5.38
N ALA A 34 2.29 -1.89 6.19
CA ALA A 34 2.01 -2.92 7.18
C ALA A 34 1.77 -4.29 6.53
N GLU A 35 0.99 -4.32 5.45
CA GLU A 35 0.71 -5.56 4.70
C GLU A 35 1.96 -6.11 3.99
N LEU A 36 2.75 -5.24 3.38
CA LEU A 36 3.95 -5.62 2.63
C LEU A 36 5.20 -5.80 3.52
N CYS A 37 5.06 -5.57 4.83
CA CYS A 37 6.12 -5.59 5.83
C CYS A 37 7.31 -4.67 5.47
N VAL A 38 7.03 -3.45 5.01
CA VAL A 38 8.03 -2.43 4.67
C VAL A 38 7.85 -1.16 5.51
N ALA A 39 8.88 -0.32 5.56
CA ALA A 39 8.84 0.93 6.31
C ALA A 39 8.02 2.01 5.56
N PRO A 40 7.09 2.72 6.23
CA PRO A 40 6.33 3.83 5.63
C PRO A 40 7.18 5.00 5.16
N TYR A 41 6.64 5.78 4.22
CA TYR A 41 7.26 7.03 3.77
C TYR A 41 7.19 8.10 4.85
N TYR A 42 8.34 8.69 5.19
CA TYR A 42 8.44 9.66 6.28
C TYR A 42 8.37 11.11 5.78
N ILE A 43 7.37 11.85 6.29
CA ILE A 43 7.29 13.31 6.17
C ILE A 43 7.31 13.89 7.59
N PRO A 44 8.24 14.81 7.92
CA PRO A 44 8.33 15.40 9.26
C PRO A 44 7.03 16.05 9.72
N THR A 45 6.60 15.70 10.93
CA THR A 45 5.42 16.31 11.57
C THR A 45 5.66 17.81 11.82
N GLY A 46 4.61 18.62 11.63
CA GLY A 46 4.67 20.08 11.82
C GLY A 46 5.11 20.89 10.59
N SER A 47 5.48 20.24 9.49
CA SER A 47 5.73 20.90 8.20
C SER A 47 4.51 20.81 7.29
N ILE A 48 4.20 21.89 6.56
CA ILE A 48 3.22 21.84 5.47
C ILE A 48 3.93 21.21 4.27
N PRO A 49 3.46 20.07 3.74
CA PRO A 49 4.13 19.43 2.63
C PRO A 49 4.07 20.32 1.39
N ASN A 50 5.16 20.34 0.64
CA ASN A 50 5.16 20.96 -0.68
C ASN A 50 4.53 20.01 -1.71
N SER A 51 4.25 20.53 -2.90
CA SER A 51 3.62 19.76 -4.00
C SER A 51 4.46 18.55 -4.41
N THR A 52 5.78 18.67 -4.40
CA THR A 52 6.71 17.59 -4.77
C THR A 52 6.66 16.45 -3.76
N GLN A 53 6.65 16.74 -2.46
CA GLN A 53 6.55 15.74 -1.40
C GLN A 53 5.23 14.97 -1.47
N LEU A 54 4.12 15.65 -1.81
CA LEU A 54 2.83 14.98 -2.02
C LEU A 54 2.86 14.08 -3.26
N GLU A 55 3.62 14.44 -4.29
CA GLU A 55 3.76 13.64 -5.50
C GLU A 55 4.64 12.42 -5.28
N GLU A 56 5.78 12.59 -4.61
CA GLU A 56 6.67 11.49 -4.21
C GLU A 56 5.93 10.46 -3.37
N MET A 57 5.09 10.92 -2.43
CA MET A 57 4.29 10.03 -1.60
C MET A 57 3.23 9.28 -2.41
N ARG A 58 2.57 9.94 -3.36
CA ARG A 58 1.64 9.29 -4.30
C ARG A 58 2.34 8.24 -5.16
N GLU A 59 3.52 8.55 -5.67
CA GLU A 59 4.33 7.62 -6.46
C GLU A 59 4.73 6.40 -5.62
N HIS A 60 5.14 6.63 -4.38
CA HIS A 60 5.46 5.55 -3.44
C HIS A 60 4.28 4.60 -3.23
N VAL A 61 3.10 5.12 -2.89
CA VAL A 61 1.85 4.34 -2.75
C VAL A 61 1.54 3.56 -4.03
N THR A 62 1.64 4.21 -5.19
CA THR A 62 1.40 3.56 -6.50
C THR A 62 2.37 2.40 -6.74
N ASN A 63 3.64 2.56 -6.37
CA ASN A 63 4.64 1.52 -6.50
C ASN A 63 4.40 0.36 -5.52
N LEU A 64 3.98 0.64 -4.28
CA LEU A 64 3.59 -0.39 -3.32
C LEU A 64 2.41 -1.24 -3.84
N LEU A 65 1.40 -0.61 -4.45
CA LEU A 65 0.28 -1.33 -5.07
C LEU A 65 0.73 -2.28 -6.18
N LYS A 66 1.62 -1.82 -7.06
CA LYS A 66 2.20 -2.68 -8.12
C LYS A 66 2.99 -3.85 -7.55
N VAL A 67 3.80 -3.60 -6.51
CA VAL A 67 4.57 -4.65 -5.84
C VAL A 67 3.63 -5.66 -5.17
N LYS A 68 2.55 -5.19 -4.53
CA LYS A 68 1.52 -6.05 -3.95
C LYS A 68 0.88 -6.95 -5.01
N GLU A 69 0.44 -6.38 -6.12
CA GLU A 69 -0.16 -7.11 -7.24
C GLU A 69 0.80 -8.17 -7.80
N GLN A 70 2.06 -7.79 -8.05
CA GLN A 70 3.08 -8.71 -8.54
C GLN A 70 3.32 -9.87 -7.55
N ARG A 71 3.47 -9.57 -6.25
CA ARG A 71 3.68 -10.59 -5.21
C ARG A 71 2.49 -11.53 -5.10
N LEU A 72 1.27 -11.00 -5.25
CA LEU A 72 0.05 -11.80 -5.20
C LEU A 72 -0.02 -12.76 -6.39
N GLU A 73 0.24 -12.27 -7.60
CA GLU A 73 0.29 -13.11 -8.81
C GLU A 73 1.34 -14.23 -8.69
N GLU A 74 2.55 -13.88 -8.24
CA GLU A 74 3.63 -14.85 -7.99
C GLU A 74 3.23 -15.88 -6.93
N CYS A 75 2.60 -15.44 -5.84
CA CYS A 75 2.09 -16.30 -4.78
C CYS A 75 1.07 -17.31 -5.32
N HIS A 76 0.06 -16.86 -6.08
CA HIS A 76 -0.94 -17.76 -6.68
C HIS A 76 -0.32 -18.75 -7.66
N LYS A 77 0.64 -18.29 -8.48
CA LYS A 77 1.36 -19.16 -9.40
C LYS A 77 2.09 -20.27 -8.63
N LEU A 78 2.88 -19.91 -7.62
CA LEU A 78 3.64 -20.89 -6.83
C LEU A 78 2.71 -21.85 -6.08
N ARG A 79 1.59 -21.38 -5.53
CA ARG A 79 0.60 -22.24 -4.86
C ARG A 79 -0.01 -23.28 -5.80
N ARG A 80 -0.33 -22.88 -7.04
CA ARG A 80 -0.80 -23.83 -8.07
C ARG A 80 0.27 -24.88 -8.39
N GLU A 81 1.52 -24.47 -8.56
CA GLU A 81 2.63 -25.40 -8.83
C GLU A 81 2.85 -26.37 -7.65
N ILE A 82 2.87 -25.87 -6.41
CA ILE A 82 3.02 -26.69 -5.20
C ILE A 82 1.87 -27.69 -5.08
N ARG A 83 0.61 -27.29 -5.29
CA ARG A 83 -0.54 -28.22 -5.28
C ARG A 83 -0.39 -29.32 -6.32
N LEU A 84 0.05 -28.98 -7.52
CA LEU A 84 0.28 -29.97 -8.58
C LEU A 84 1.35 -30.98 -8.16
N TYR A 85 2.51 -30.51 -7.70
CA TYR A 85 3.60 -31.39 -7.29
C TYR A 85 3.24 -32.26 -6.08
N SER A 86 2.58 -31.70 -5.07
CA SER A 86 2.09 -32.46 -3.90
C SER A 86 1.16 -33.59 -4.33
N LYS A 87 0.27 -33.34 -5.30
CA LYS A 87 -0.60 -34.38 -5.86
C LYS A 87 0.18 -35.44 -6.63
N GLU A 88 1.17 -35.06 -7.43
CA GLU A 88 1.99 -35.99 -8.22
C GLU A 88 2.78 -36.95 -7.35
N ILE A 89 3.31 -36.49 -6.21
CA ILE A 89 4.07 -37.32 -5.28
C ILE A 89 3.21 -38.01 -4.22
N GLY A 90 1.90 -37.75 -4.19
CA GLY A 90 0.98 -38.27 -3.17
C GLY A 90 1.25 -37.73 -1.76
N HIS A 91 1.79 -36.51 -1.65
CA HIS A 91 2.06 -35.85 -0.37
C HIS A 91 0.77 -35.37 0.28
N THR A 92 0.71 -35.48 1.60
CA THR A 92 -0.38 -34.95 2.43
C THR A 92 0.19 -33.90 3.38
N PRO A 93 -0.39 -32.69 3.45
CA PRO A 93 0.13 -31.63 4.30
C PRO A 93 0.20 -32.05 5.77
N ASP A 94 1.31 -31.72 6.42
CA ASP A 94 1.58 -32.08 7.82
C ASP A 94 1.60 -30.88 8.79
N GLY A 95 1.50 -29.66 8.27
CA GLY A 95 1.57 -28.41 9.03
C GLY A 95 0.52 -27.38 8.63
N THR A 96 0.22 -26.43 9.51
CA THR A 96 -0.79 -25.39 9.27
C THR A 96 -0.48 -24.56 8.02
N LEU A 97 0.78 -24.16 7.82
CA LEU A 97 1.18 -23.40 6.64
C LEU A 97 0.98 -24.19 5.34
N GLU A 98 1.30 -25.49 5.32
CA GLU A 98 1.07 -26.31 4.13
C GLU A 98 -0.42 -26.48 3.84
N ASN A 99 -1.24 -26.63 4.90
CA ASN A 99 -2.69 -26.66 4.76
C ASN A 99 -3.20 -25.34 4.16
N ASP A 100 -2.74 -24.19 4.67
CA ASP A 100 -3.12 -22.87 4.15
C ASP A 100 -2.74 -22.74 2.65
N VAL A 101 -1.52 -23.13 2.28
CA VAL A 101 -1.01 -23.08 0.89
C VAL A 101 -1.80 -24.00 -0.05
N LEU A 102 -2.18 -25.20 0.40
CA LEU A 102 -2.85 -26.22 -0.41
C LEU A 102 -4.39 -26.10 -0.41
N CYS A 103 -4.99 -25.28 0.45
CA CYS A 103 -6.42 -24.99 0.47
C CYS A 103 -6.85 -24.12 -0.73
N ASP A 104 -8.03 -24.40 -1.30
CA ASP A 104 -8.53 -23.78 -2.53
C ASP A 104 -9.22 -22.41 -2.32
N GLU A 105 -9.42 -21.95 -1.08
CA GLU A 105 -10.31 -20.83 -0.76
C GLU A 105 -9.70 -19.42 -0.96
N GLU A 106 -8.38 -19.31 -1.18
CA GLU A 106 -7.69 -18.01 -1.23
C GLU A 106 -7.40 -17.48 -2.65
N GLU A 107 -8.10 -17.97 -3.68
CA GLU A 107 -7.97 -17.45 -5.07
C GLU A 107 -8.93 -16.29 -5.41
N GLU A 108 -9.70 -15.77 -4.43
CA GLU A 108 -10.56 -14.60 -4.63
C GLU A 108 -9.96 -13.35 -3.96
N GLY A 109 -9.37 -12.48 -4.78
CA GLY A 109 -8.93 -11.13 -4.44
C GLY A 109 -9.02 -10.21 -5.65
#